data_AF-A0A5C5G1H5-F1
#
_entry.id   AF-A0A5C5G1H5-F1
#
_cell.length_a   1.000
_cell.length_b   1.000
_cell.length_c   1.000
_cell.angle_alpha   90.00
_cell.angle_beta   90.00
_cell.angle_gamma   90.00
#
_symmetry.space_group_name_H-M   'P 1'
#
loop_
_entity.id
_entity.type
_entity.pdbx_description
1 polymer ?
#
loop_
_entity_poly.entity_id
_entity_poly.type
_entity_poly.pdbx_seq_one_letter_code
_entity_poly.pdbx_strand_id
1 'polypeptide(L)'
;MTVTASTLPEPQFKHYDRDLIRDDLEQRVTFARDFLRFTEDDGKLLNSVAPLISPLIKPTVDGVYTQLFRFDVTSRPFLKKNADYEGNEHAVDLSQLNHDDPQISHRKKILSVYVGKLFTSDFEAHSTWAYFDKWRSSSAGSSTSSSRLS
;
A
#
# COMPACT_ATOMS: atom_id res chain seq x y z
N MET A 1 13.46 17.99 -46.53
CA MET A 1 12.61 17.30 -45.53
C MET A 1 12.95 17.90 -44.17
N THR A 2 12.11 18.81 -43.68
CA THR A 2 12.28 19.41 -42.34
C THR A 2 11.61 18.52 -41.31
N VAL A 3 12.41 17.95 -40.42
CA VAL A 3 11.94 17.21 -39.25
C VAL A 3 11.35 18.23 -38.29
N THR A 4 10.03 18.25 -38.13
CA THR A 4 9.37 19.00 -37.06
C THR A 4 9.72 18.34 -35.73
N ALA A 5 10.49 19.04 -34.90
CA ALA A 5 10.73 18.63 -33.52
C ALA A 5 9.37 18.56 -32.80
N SER A 6 9.03 17.39 -32.27
CA SER A 6 7.87 17.21 -31.40
C SER A 6 8.12 17.98 -30.11
N THR A 7 7.60 19.21 -30.04
CA THR A 7 7.59 20.00 -28.80
C THR A 7 6.60 19.36 -27.84
N LEU A 8 7.11 18.82 -26.73
CA LEU A 8 6.29 18.38 -25.61
C LEU A 8 5.39 19.55 -25.17
N PRO A 9 4.09 19.31 -24.89
CA PRO A 9 3.20 20.37 -24.45
C PRO A 9 3.72 21.02 -23.16
N GLU A 10 3.61 22.35 -23.09
CA GLU A 10 3.97 23.11 -21.89
C GLU A 10 3.23 22.58 -20.66
N PRO A 11 3.91 22.40 -19.52
CA PRO A 11 3.29 21.88 -18.32
C PRO A 11 2.19 22.83 -17.83
N GLN A 12 0.94 22.36 -17.82
CA GLN A 12 -0.16 23.09 -17.18
C GLN A 12 -0.01 22.98 -15.66
N PHE A 13 0.29 24.10 -15.02
CA PHE A 13 0.43 24.16 -13.57
C PHE A 13 -0.96 24.11 -12.90
N LYS A 14 -1.17 23.10 -12.06
CA LYS A 14 -2.34 23.00 -11.18
C LYS A 14 -1.89 23.18 -9.73
N HIS A 15 -2.45 24.17 -9.05
CA HIS A 15 -2.11 24.45 -7.65
C HIS A 15 -2.83 23.49 -6.71
N TYR A 16 -2.12 23.02 -5.68
CA TYR A 16 -2.69 22.31 -4.54
C TYR A 16 -2.11 22.88 -3.25
N ASP A 17 -2.98 23.02 -2.25
CA ASP A 17 -2.57 23.39 -0.91
C ASP A 17 -1.93 22.17 -0.21
N ARG A 18 -0.72 22.37 0.32
CA ARG A 18 0.06 21.32 0.98
C ARG A 18 -0.61 20.81 2.25
N ASP A 19 -1.20 21.70 3.04
CA ASP A 19 -1.84 21.33 4.29
C ASP A 19 -3.13 20.56 4.02
N LEU A 20 -3.89 20.94 2.98
CA LEU A 20 -5.06 20.17 2.54
C LEU A 20 -4.68 18.77 2.04
N ILE A 21 -3.61 18.61 1.26
CA ILE A 21 -3.12 17.28 0.86
C ILE A 21 -2.78 16.42 2.11
N ARG A 22 -2.24 17.04 3.17
CA ARG A 22 -1.86 16.33 4.40
C ARG A 22 -3.06 15.94 5.26
N ASP A 23 -4.08 16.79 5.33
CA ASP A 23 -5.13 16.69 6.35
C ASP A 23 -6.49 16.26 5.79
N ASP A 24 -6.73 16.46 4.50
CA ASP A 24 -7.99 16.12 3.84
C ASP A 24 -7.80 14.93 2.88
N LEU A 25 -8.65 13.91 3.04
CA LEU A 25 -8.55 12.70 2.24
C LEU A 25 -8.95 12.95 0.78
N GLU A 26 -10.01 13.73 0.55
CA GLU A 26 -10.52 14.01 -0.79
C GLU A 26 -9.48 14.79 -1.58
N GLN A 27 -8.90 15.85 -1.01
CA GLN A 27 -7.85 16.65 -1.65
C GLN A 27 -6.61 15.84 -2.00
N ARG A 28 -6.22 14.91 -1.10
CA ARG A 28 -5.10 14.00 -1.35
C ARG A 28 -5.38 13.02 -2.46
N VAL A 29 -6.59 12.46 -2.52
CA VAL A 29 -7.02 11.54 -3.59
C VAL A 29 -7.08 12.30 -4.91
N THR A 30 -7.68 13.49 -4.95
CA THR A 30 -7.71 14.35 -6.14
C THR A 30 -6.30 14.63 -6.66
N PHE A 31 -5.39 15.09 -5.79
CA PHE A 31 -3.99 15.30 -6.16
C PHE A 31 -3.33 14.01 -6.70
N ALA A 32 -3.48 12.89 -6.02
CA ALA A 32 -2.88 11.62 -6.43
C ALA A 32 -3.41 11.15 -7.79
N ARG A 33 -4.73 11.31 -8.04
CA ARG A 33 -5.34 10.97 -9.33
C ARG A 33 -4.83 11.87 -10.44
N ASP A 34 -4.76 13.18 -10.22
CA ASP A 34 -4.21 14.11 -11.20
C ASP A 34 -2.73 13.83 -11.49
N PHE A 35 -1.92 13.60 -10.44
CA PHE A 35 -0.48 13.35 -10.55
C PHE A 35 -0.16 12.04 -11.28
N LEU A 36 -0.87 10.95 -10.94
CA LEU A 36 -0.70 9.65 -11.59
C LEU A 36 -1.48 9.55 -12.91
N ARG A 37 -2.27 10.56 -13.24
CA ARG A 37 -3.24 10.55 -14.34
C ARG A 37 -4.20 9.36 -14.24
N PHE A 38 -4.60 9.02 -13.01
CA PHE A 38 -5.50 7.91 -12.71
C PHE A 38 -6.95 8.32 -12.99
N THR A 39 -7.50 7.73 -14.04
CA THR A 39 -8.85 7.94 -14.55
C THR A 39 -9.79 6.81 -14.15
N GLU A 40 -11.09 6.97 -14.43
CA GLU A 40 -12.08 5.90 -14.25
C GLU A 40 -11.72 4.64 -15.07
N ASP A 41 -11.14 4.83 -16.25
CA ASP A 41 -10.74 3.72 -17.14
C ASP A 41 -9.62 2.86 -16.53
N ASP A 42 -8.72 3.46 -15.75
CA ASP A 42 -7.68 2.73 -15.01
C ASP A 42 -8.31 1.83 -13.93
N GLY A 43 -9.32 2.34 -13.22
CA GLY A 43 -10.09 1.57 -12.26
C GLY A 43 -10.80 0.37 -12.91
N LYS A 44 -11.47 0.61 -14.05
CA LYS A 44 -12.11 -0.45 -14.85
C LYS A 44 -11.10 -1.49 -15.33
N LEU A 45 -9.93 -1.04 -15.79
CA LEU A 45 -8.85 -1.93 -16.23
C LEU A 45 -8.36 -2.81 -15.08
N LEU A 46 -8.11 -2.24 -13.89
CA LEU A 46 -7.75 -3.01 -12.69
C LEU A 46 -8.82 -4.04 -12.34
N ASN A 47 -10.10 -3.67 -12.39
CA ASN A 47 -11.19 -4.62 -12.14
C ASN A 47 -11.26 -5.72 -13.20
N SER A 48 -11.01 -5.39 -14.47
CA SER A 48 -11.05 -6.36 -15.58
C SER A 48 -10.01 -7.49 -15.45
N VAL A 49 -8.85 -7.20 -14.86
CA VAL A 49 -7.76 -8.18 -14.70
C VAL A 49 -7.86 -8.95 -13.37
N ALA A 50 -8.80 -8.60 -12.50
CA ALA A 50 -8.94 -9.23 -11.18
C ALA A 50 -9.04 -10.76 -11.23
N PRO A 51 -9.77 -11.40 -12.17
CA PRO A 51 -9.82 -12.86 -12.27
C PRO A 51 -8.46 -13.50 -12.58
N LEU A 52 -7.60 -12.80 -13.33
CA LEU A 52 -6.26 -13.28 -13.70
C LEU A 52 -5.29 -13.15 -12.53
N ILE A 53 -5.41 -12.07 -11.74
CA ILE A 53 -4.52 -11.78 -10.61
C ILE A 53 -4.89 -12.55 -9.36
N SER A 54 -6.18 -12.77 -9.09
CA SER A 54 -6.68 -13.46 -7.90
C SER A 54 -5.92 -14.74 -7.52
N PRO A 55 -5.70 -15.72 -8.42
CA PRO A 55 -4.95 -16.94 -8.08
C PRO A 55 -3.46 -16.69 -7.79
N LEU A 56 -2.92 -15.55 -8.22
CA LEU A 56 -1.51 -15.18 -8.05
C LEU A 56 -1.24 -14.40 -6.76
N ILE A 57 -2.27 -13.88 -6.08
CA ILE A 57 -2.08 -13.02 -4.90
C ILE A 57 -1.33 -13.75 -3.79
N LYS A 58 -1.80 -14.92 -3.37
CA LYS A 58 -1.17 -15.70 -2.30
C LYS A 58 0.29 -16.04 -2.61
N PRO A 59 0.64 -16.67 -3.75
CA PRO A 59 2.04 -17.00 -4.04
C PRO A 59 2.91 -15.76 -4.19
N THR A 60 2.38 -14.65 -4.69
CA THR A 60 3.12 -13.37 -4.77
C THR A 60 3.44 -12.84 -3.39
N VAL A 61 2.46 -12.81 -2.48
CA VAL A 61 2.65 -12.38 -1.09
C VAL A 61 3.66 -13.29 -0.37
N ASP A 62 3.58 -14.60 -0.56
CA ASP A 62 4.58 -15.53 -0.02
C ASP A 62 5.99 -15.19 -0.56
N GLY A 63 6.14 -14.95 -1.87
CA GLY A 63 7.41 -14.56 -2.47
C GLY A 63 7.98 -13.24 -1.93
N VAL A 64 7.13 -12.25 -1.65
CA VAL A 64 7.56 -10.99 -0.99
C VAL A 64 8.13 -11.27 0.39
N TYR A 65 7.47 -12.09 1.21
CA TYR A 65 8.00 -12.45 2.54
C TYR A 65 9.28 -13.27 2.45
N THR A 66 9.39 -14.20 1.49
CA THR A 66 10.65 -14.90 1.21
C THR A 66 11.76 -13.90 0.94
N GLN A 67 11.51 -12.89 0.10
CA GLN A 67 12.51 -11.88 -0.23
C GLN A 67 12.88 -10.99 0.97
N LEU A 68 11.89 -10.59 1.78
CA LEU A 68 12.13 -9.82 3.01
C LEU A 68 12.93 -10.63 4.04
N PHE A 69 12.72 -11.94 4.12
CA PHE A 69 13.42 -12.79 5.07
C PHE A 69 14.89 -13.05 4.72
N ARG A 70 15.31 -12.74 3.48
CA ARG A 70 16.70 -12.90 3.04
C ARG A 70 17.68 -11.91 3.65
N PHE A 71 17.20 -10.81 4.23
CA PHE A 71 18.05 -9.77 4.79
C PHE A 71 17.63 -9.47 6.22
N ASP A 72 18.59 -9.48 7.14
CA ASP A 72 18.30 -9.26 8.56
C ASP A 72 17.66 -7.88 8.81
N VAL A 73 18.10 -6.84 8.11
CA VAL A 73 17.54 -5.49 8.20
C VAL A 73 16.05 -5.43 7.87
N THR A 74 15.57 -6.25 6.94
CA THR A 74 14.15 -6.35 6.59
C THR A 74 13.40 -7.36 7.45
N SER A 75 14.09 -8.37 7.99
CA SER A 75 13.51 -9.41 8.86
C SER A 75 13.27 -8.95 10.30
N ARG A 76 14.19 -8.18 10.89
CA ARG A 76 14.17 -7.77 12.30
C ARG A 76 12.86 -7.09 12.75
N PRO A 77 12.22 -6.22 11.95
CA PRO A 77 10.93 -5.62 12.35
C PRO A 77 9.82 -6.64 12.61
N PHE A 78 9.91 -7.85 12.06
CA PHE A 78 8.90 -8.90 12.25
C PHE A 78 9.02 -9.65 13.59
N LEU A 79 10.12 -9.47 14.33
CA LEU A 79 10.30 -10.06 15.65
C LEU A 79 9.51 -9.33 16.75
N LYS A 80 9.04 -8.11 16.47
CA LYS A 80 8.15 -7.39 17.36
C LYS A 80 6.72 -7.89 17.14
N LYS A 81 6.00 -8.17 18.23
CA LYS A 81 4.56 -8.44 18.17
C LYS A 81 3.83 -7.28 17.49
N ASN A 82 3.07 -7.58 16.44
CA ASN A 82 2.27 -6.61 15.70
C ASN A 82 1.06 -6.20 16.52
N ALA A 83 0.68 -4.93 16.46
CA ALA A 83 -0.36 -4.37 17.33
C ALA A 83 -1.76 -4.95 17.07
N ASP A 84 -2.04 -5.37 15.83
CA ASP A 84 -3.31 -5.99 15.40
C ASP A 84 -3.28 -7.52 15.47
N TYR A 85 -2.16 -8.11 15.91
CA TYR A 85 -2.02 -9.55 16.07
C TYR A 85 -2.35 -9.96 17.51
N GLU A 86 -3.50 -10.62 17.69
CA GLU A 86 -4.00 -11.03 19.01
C GLU A 86 -3.35 -12.30 19.55
N GLY A 87 -2.62 -13.05 18.74
CA GLY A 87 -1.99 -14.30 19.17
C GLY A 87 -0.81 -14.10 20.13
N ASN A 88 -0.45 -15.16 20.84
CA ASN A 88 0.64 -15.13 21.83
C ASN A 88 1.99 -15.54 21.23
N GLU A 89 1.97 -16.41 20.22
CA GLU A 89 3.17 -16.97 19.59
C GLU A 89 3.65 -16.10 18.43
N HIS A 90 4.93 -15.74 18.48
CA HIS A 90 5.65 -15.08 17.39
C HIS A 90 7.16 -15.33 17.58
N ALA A 91 7.92 -15.30 16.49
CA ALA A 91 9.36 -15.44 16.51
C ALA A 91 10.00 -14.31 17.33
N VAL A 92 10.84 -14.68 18.30
CA VAL A 92 11.56 -13.71 19.14
C VAL A 92 12.99 -13.46 18.66
N ASP A 93 13.47 -14.29 17.74
CA ASP A 93 14.77 -14.13 17.07
C ASP A 93 14.72 -14.58 15.60
N LEU A 94 15.76 -14.23 14.85
CA LEU A 94 15.83 -14.50 13.41
C LEU A 94 15.92 -15.99 13.06
N SER A 95 16.38 -16.85 13.97
CA SER A 95 16.47 -18.30 13.72
C SER A 95 15.09 -18.99 13.75
N GLN A 96 14.14 -18.37 14.44
CA GLN A 96 12.75 -18.83 14.52
C GLN A 96 11.86 -18.23 13.44
N LEU A 97 12.25 -17.10 12.85
CA LEU A 97 11.43 -16.39 11.86
C LEU A 97 11.30 -17.20 10.57
N ASN A 98 10.08 -17.62 10.24
CA ASN A 98 9.80 -18.41 9.05
C ASN A 98 8.35 -18.19 8.55
N HIS A 99 7.96 -18.90 7.50
CA HIS A 99 6.65 -18.74 6.86
C HIS A 99 5.48 -19.29 7.69
N ASP A 100 5.74 -20.23 8.59
CA ASP A 100 4.76 -20.90 9.45
C ASP A 100 4.53 -20.14 10.77
N ASP A 101 5.31 -19.07 11.01
CA ASP A 101 5.08 -18.18 12.14
C ASP A 101 3.63 -17.64 12.11
N PRO A 102 2.87 -17.79 13.22
CA PRO A 102 1.47 -17.38 13.28
C PRO A 102 1.22 -15.89 12.99
N GLN A 103 2.12 -15.00 13.45
CA GLN A 103 2.07 -13.58 13.16
C GLN A 103 2.37 -13.30 11.68
N ILE A 104 3.33 -13.99 11.10
CA ILE A 104 3.65 -13.86 9.67
C ILE A 104 2.47 -14.32 8.82
N SER A 105 1.85 -15.44 9.15
CA SER A 105 0.63 -15.92 8.50
C SER A 105 -0.51 -14.90 8.59
N HIS A 106 -0.69 -14.28 9.76
CA HIS A 106 -1.66 -13.20 9.95
C HIS A 106 -1.35 -12.00 9.03
N ARG A 107 -0.13 -11.47 9.05
CA ARG A 107 0.26 -10.31 8.23
C ARG A 107 0.13 -10.59 6.73
N LYS A 108 0.49 -11.80 6.27
CA LYS A 108 0.30 -12.24 4.87
C LYS A 108 -1.17 -12.29 4.48
N LYS A 109 -2.04 -12.81 5.35
CA LYS A 109 -3.49 -12.84 5.10
C LYS A 109 -4.02 -11.43 4.92
N ILE A 110 -3.65 -10.52 5.81
CA ILE A 110 -4.12 -9.13 5.72
C ILE A 110 -3.58 -8.44 4.45
N LEU A 111 -2.29 -8.61 4.12
CA LEU A 111 -1.74 -8.08 2.87
C LEU A 111 -2.43 -8.67 1.63
N SER A 112 -2.77 -9.96 1.63
CA SER A 112 -3.50 -10.60 0.54
C SER A 112 -4.89 -9.99 0.35
N VAL A 113 -5.60 -9.69 1.45
CA VAL A 113 -6.90 -8.99 1.40
C VAL A 113 -6.73 -7.58 0.83
N TYR A 114 -5.71 -6.84 1.28
CA TYR A 114 -5.41 -5.51 0.76
C TYR A 114 -5.13 -5.53 -0.75
N VAL A 115 -4.26 -6.43 -1.22
CA VAL A 115 -3.97 -6.59 -2.65
C VAL A 115 -5.23 -6.98 -3.42
N GLY A 116 -6.05 -7.89 -2.89
CA GLY A 116 -7.33 -8.26 -3.50
C GLY A 116 -8.28 -7.07 -3.65
N LYS A 117 -8.32 -6.17 -2.66
CA LYS A 117 -9.11 -4.92 -2.73
C LYS A 117 -8.63 -3.98 -3.83
N LEU A 118 -7.33 -3.92 -4.13
CA LEU A 118 -6.82 -3.08 -5.23
C LEU A 118 -7.41 -3.47 -6.58
N PHE A 119 -7.79 -4.73 -6.77
CA PHE A 119 -8.38 -5.19 -8.04
C PHE A 119 -9.90 -5.28 -8.00
N THR A 120 -10.54 -5.17 -6.85
CA THR A 120 -12.00 -5.41 -6.72
C THR A 120 -12.79 -4.22 -6.18
N SER A 121 -12.12 -3.13 -5.78
CA SER A 121 -12.80 -1.94 -5.26
C SER A 121 -13.41 -1.08 -6.38
N ASP A 122 -14.45 -0.34 -6.02
CA ASP A 122 -15.01 0.76 -6.81
C ASP A 122 -14.20 2.04 -6.52
N PHE A 123 -13.36 2.47 -7.46
CA PHE A 123 -12.47 3.61 -7.28
C PHE A 123 -13.17 4.97 -7.33
N GLU A 124 -14.45 5.01 -7.70
CA GLU A 124 -15.26 6.24 -7.68
C GLU A 124 -15.96 6.43 -6.33
N ALA A 125 -16.05 5.37 -5.51
CA ALA A 125 -16.59 5.45 -4.16
C ALA A 125 -15.57 6.03 -3.16
N HIS A 126 -15.96 7.08 -2.44
CA HIS A 126 -15.14 7.65 -1.35
C HIS A 126 -14.75 6.60 -0.28
N SER A 127 -15.62 5.61 -0.02
CA SER A 127 -15.37 4.53 0.94
C SER A 127 -14.16 3.66 0.58
N THR A 128 -13.82 3.52 -0.71
CA THR A 128 -12.62 2.81 -1.17
C THR A 128 -11.36 3.53 -0.71
N TRP A 129 -11.31 4.86 -0.87
CA TRP A 129 -10.18 5.66 -0.45
C TRP A 129 -10.07 5.74 1.08
N ALA A 130 -11.20 5.83 1.78
CA ALA A 130 -11.23 5.77 3.24
C ALA A 130 -10.70 4.43 3.77
N TYR A 131 -10.99 3.32 3.09
CA TYR A 131 -10.41 2.02 3.42
C TYR A 131 -8.88 2.01 3.27
N PHE A 132 -8.36 2.55 2.17
CA PHE A 132 -6.91 2.59 1.93
C PHE A 132 -6.17 3.58 2.86
N ASP A 133 -6.80 4.70 3.24
CA ASP A 133 -6.21 5.62 4.22
C ASP A 133 -6.19 5.03 5.63
N LYS A 134 -7.24 4.29 6.01
CA LYS A 134 -7.25 3.53 7.26
C LYS A 134 -6.14 2.48 7.26
N TRP A 135 -5.94 1.76 6.14
CA TRP A 135 -4.85 0.80 5.98
C TRP A 135 -3.48 1.44 6.23
N ARG A 136 -3.22 2.61 5.63
CA ARG A 136 -2.00 3.39 5.85
C ARG A 136 -1.79 3.70 7.33
N SER A 137 -2.83 4.20 7.99
CA SER A 137 -2.76 4.58 9.40
C SER A 137 -2.53 3.37 10.33
N SER A 138 -3.14 2.23 10.02
CA SER A 138 -2.91 0.97 10.75
C SER A 138 -1.51 0.39 10.50
N SER A 139 -1.02 0.45 9.26
CA SER A 139 0.28 -0.13 8.86
C SER A 139 1.49 0.73 9.23
N ALA A 140 1.32 2.05 9.35
CA ALA A 140 2.37 2.96 9.79
C ALA A 140 2.73 2.79 11.29
N GLY A 141 1.93 2.01 12.03
CA GLY A 141 1.99 1.96 13.47
C GLY A 141 1.65 3.32 14.09
N SER A 142 1.30 3.30 15.36
CA SER A 142 1.20 4.46 16.25
C SER A 142 2.54 5.17 16.47
N SER A 143 3.26 5.53 15.40
CA SER A 143 4.55 6.24 15.43
C SER A 143 4.39 7.77 15.55
N THR A 144 3.16 8.27 15.72
CA THR A 144 2.90 9.65 16.15
C THR A 144 2.66 9.71 17.66
N SER A 145 3.60 9.18 18.45
CA SER A 145 3.75 9.65 19.84
C SER A 145 4.71 10.83 19.84
N SER A 146 4.13 11.99 20.15
CA SER A 146 4.75 13.27 20.49
C SER A 146 6.24 13.19 20.84
N SER A 147 7.10 13.71 19.96
CA SER A 147 8.43 14.19 20.32
C SER A 147 8.80 15.39 19.44
N ARG A 148 8.08 16.49 19.67
CA ARG A 148 8.56 17.85 19.39
C ARG A 148 8.20 18.75 20.57
N LEU A 149 8.87 18.55 21.69
CA LEU A 149 9.13 19.58 22.69
C LEU A 149 10.43 19.23 23.42
N SER A 150 11.53 19.80 22.93
CA SER A 150 12.70 20.25 23.71
C SER A 150 13.60 21.04 22.77
#